data_AF-A0A316T6G8-F1
#
_entry.id   AF-A0A316T6G8-F1
#
_cell.length_a   1.000
_cell.length_b   1.000
_cell.length_c   1.000
_cell.angle_alpha   90.00
_cell.angle_beta   90.00
_cell.angle_gamma   90.00
#
_symmetry.space_group_name_H-M   'P 1'
#
loop_
_entity.id
_entity.type
_entity.pdbx_description
1 polymer ?
#
loop_
_entity_poly.entity_id
_entity_poly.type
_entity_poly.pdbx_seq_one_letter_code
_entity_poly.pdbx_strand_id
1 'polypeptide(L)'
;AANVTVPEGETIGFSDQFDGFSMLAAGRDMGGTTSMLTSEFGASFSVGGAYGYAWDDMMKAAYKDYSAGVNSLVFHGYSYMYSPESQWPGFNAFGNSCSGTWSSRDPQWTQIDELSGNLRRTQYALQQGVQKTDVAVYESLGNAQGGGPFYDGSSITAQGYSYQLFTPGLLTMDSAKVTNGVLNENGPAYKAMVIDNETAISVDAMKKLVEFADNGLALVFANQLPCISTSYTEDNTEITALMDTLLEKENVIHVDSTEKVGNALAQLGVVPSADKAEQDTSILPIHRSMEDGEIYFFYNTSEEEQSVTVTMQGDGAPFVLDTWTGEILPLANYTTDGSTVTTTITLAGNDAILFGIGSAFGTGYDVHAVDSNTAVTYQDGVLVAHIEQNGSYSVQTNDGKLYSEECTDVPASTPIHEWDLQVESWTSGDPNDAAVTAKDIIYHDQTEAVAWSEIPEVGKDVSGIGTYTTTFTMKNVERYGATLSFEAIGETFQVYLNGEKLPAANQVTKEIDLGGYLKEGENTLTVVVASSLQNAVGTNGDPKEYGIIGTTTISPYKVVAIQPAISPNPVDPTNPVNPSIPQTGDTNVLFGIVFAGIAGTTILTVFKKRK
;
A
#
# COMPACT_ATOMS: atom_id res chain seq x y z
N ALA A 1 5.74 -14.11 19.58
CA ALA A 1 4.82 -12.98 19.36
C ALA A 1 3.61 -12.97 20.30
N ALA A 2 2.88 -14.08 20.50
CA ALA A 2 1.60 -14.10 21.24
C ALA A 2 1.57 -13.51 22.66
N ASN A 3 2.70 -13.53 23.37
CA ASN A 3 2.78 -13.17 24.79
C ASN A 3 3.43 -11.80 25.06
N VAL A 4 3.80 -11.04 24.02
CA VAL A 4 4.49 -9.75 24.17
C VAL A 4 3.64 -8.60 23.64
N THR A 5 3.83 -7.39 24.18
CA THR A 5 3.03 -6.21 23.82
C THR A 5 3.41 -5.59 22.47
N VAL A 6 4.66 -5.81 22.04
CA VAL A 6 5.19 -5.34 20.76
C VAL A 6 6.09 -6.46 20.23
N PRO A 7 5.54 -7.45 19.52
CA PRO A 7 6.36 -8.40 18.78
C PRO A 7 7.12 -7.67 17.68
N GLU A 8 8.38 -8.04 17.50
CA GLU A 8 9.30 -7.41 16.54
C GLU A 8 10.00 -8.50 15.73
N GLY A 9 10.07 -8.29 14.41
CA GLY A 9 10.95 -9.00 13.49
C GLY A 9 12.02 -8.06 12.93
N GLU A 10 12.80 -8.55 11.98
CA GLU A 10 13.89 -7.79 11.35
C GLU A 10 13.99 -8.20 9.88
N THR A 11 14.05 -7.22 8.96
CA THR A 11 14.16 -7.51 7.53
C THR A 11 15.43 -8.33 7.22
N ILE A 12 16.59 -8.01 7.80
CA ILE A 12 17.82 -8.82 7.64
C ILE A 12 17.67 -10.19 8.29
N GLY A 13 17.20 -10.24 9.54
CA GLY A 13 17.09 -11.48 10.31
C GLY A 13 16.19 -12.52 9.65
N PHE A 14 15.21 -12.06 8.87
CA PHE A 14 14.29 -12.88 8.08
C PHE A 14 14.64 -12.92 6.58
N SER A 15 15.84 -12.49 6.18
CA SER A 15 16.30 -12.52 4.78
C SER A 15 15.34 -11.83 3.79
N ASP A 16 14.63 -10.80 4.27
CA ASP A 16 13.54 -10.12 3.55
C ASP A 16 12.52 -11.12 3.00
N GLN A 17 12.06 -12.07 3.81
CA GLN A 17 11.08 -13.08 3.38
C GLN A 17 9.75 -12.93 4.11
N PHE A 18 8.67 -13.22 3.38
CA PHE A 18 7.29 -13.14 3.86
C PHE A 18 7.03 -14.03 5.08
N ASP A 19 7.50 -15.28 5.04
CA ASP A 19 7.10 -16.33 5.96
C ASP A 19 7.54 -16.07 7.42
N GLY A 20 8.71 -15.46 7.62
CA GLY A 20 9.19 -15.09 8.96
C GLY A 20 8.25 -14.09 9.67
N PHE A 21 7.82 -13.05 8.96
CA PHE A 21 6.85 -12.09 9.48
C PHE A 21 5.45 -12.68 9.61
N SER A 22 5.02 -13.49 8.65
CA SER A 22 3.75 -14.22 8.68
C SER A 22 3.61 -15.10 9.93
N MET A 23 4.70 -15.75 10.35
CA MET A 23 4.75 -16.53 11.61
C MET A 23 4.60 -15.65 12.86
N LEU A 24 5.24 -14.47 12.88
CA LEU A 24 5.04 -13.51 13.97
C LEU A 24 3.62 -12.94 13.99
N ALA A 25 3.05 -12.69 12.81
CA ALA A 25 1.68 -12.21 12.63
C ALA A 25 0.66 -13.21 13.19
N ALA A 26 0.80 -14.51 12.88
CA ALA A 26 -0.03 -15.58 13.47
C ALA A 26 0.00 -15.53 15.00
N GLY A 27 1.19 -15.39 15.58
CA GLY A 27 1.35 -15.29 17.02
C GLY A 27 0.70 -14.03 17.59
N ARG A 28 0.90 -12.85 16.97
CA ARG A 28 0.23 -11.61 17.39
C ARG A 28 -1.29 -11.76 17.36
N ASP A 29 -1.84 -12.25 16.26
CA ASP A 29 -3.29 -12.29 16.03
C ASP A 29 -3.98 -13.33 16.91
N MET A 30 -3.36 -14.50 17.11
CA MET A 30 -3.86 -15.49 18.06
C MET A 30 -3.74 -15.02 19.51
N GLY A 31 -2.71 -14.23 19.83
CA GLY A 31 -2.53 -13.60 21.13
C GLY A 31 -3.57 -12.55 21.44
N GLY A 32 -3.93 -11.71 20.47
CA GLY A 32 -4.92 -10.63 20.62
C GLY A 32 -4.56 -9.60 21.70
N THR A 33 -3.32 -9.57 22.18
CA THR A 33 -2.85 -8.66 23.24
C THR A 33 -2.44 -7.30 22.70
N THR A 34 -2.21 -7.21 21.38
CA THR A 34 -1.77 -6.01 20.66
C THR A 34 -2.16 -6.13 19.19
N SER A 35 -2.44 -5.02 18.53
CA SER A 35 -2.59 -4.96 17.06
C SER A 35 -1.25 -4.73 16.35
N MET A 36 -0.19 -4.43 17.09
CA MET A 36 1.09 -4.02 16.54
C MET A 36 1.98 -5.23 16.21
N LEU A 37 2.60 -5.22 15.04
CA LEU A 37 3.78 -6.04 14.70
C LEU A 37 4.84 -5.13 14.10
N THR A 38 6.00 -5.04 14.75
CA THR A 38 7.08 -4.18 14.31
C THR A 38 8.12 -4.92 13.46
N SER A 39 8.81 -4.16 12.62
CA SER A 39 9.98 -4.60 11.86
C SER A 39 11.14 -3.64 12.14
N GLU A 40 12.27 -4.16 12.60
CA GLU A 40 13.55 -3.47 12.45
C GLU A 40 13.86 -3.38 10.95
N PHE A 41 13.72 -2.18 10.40
CA PHE A 41 13.45 -1.96 8.99
C PHE A 41 14.57 -1.15 8.32
N GLY A 42 14.91 -1.50 7.08
CA GLY A 42 15.84 -0.72 6.24
C GLY A 42 17.33 -0.94 6.58
N ALA A 43 17.66 -1.95 7.40
CA ALA A 43 19.03 -2.43 7.57
C ALA A 43 19.43 -3.31 6.37
N SER A 44 20.65 -3.14 5.85
CA SER A 44 21.21 -3.94 4.77
C SER A 44 22.73 -3.80 4.72
N PHE A 45 23.44 -4.92 4.65
CA PHE A 45 24.89 -4.93 4.40
C PHE A 45 25.25 -5.25 2.95
N SER A 46 24.24 -5.51 2.11
CA SER A 46 24.39 -5.90 0.70
C SER A 46 23.94 -4.82 -0.28
N VAL A 47 23.15 -3.85 0.16
CA VAL A 47 22.57 -2.79 -0.68
C VAL A 47 22.98 -1.41 -0.15
N GLY A 48 23.55 -0.59 -1.03
CA GLY A 48 23.75 0.85 -0.84
C GLY A 48 24.84 1.30 0.15
N GLY A 49 25.13 0.51 1.19
CA GLY A 49 25.94 0.98 2.32
C GLY A 49 25.35 2.25 2.94
N ALA A 50 26.13 2.99 3.74
CA ALA A 50 25.61 4.19 4.41
C ALA A 50 25.10 5.22 3.38
N TYR A 51 23.90 5.75 3.62
CA TYR A 51 23.20 6.70 2.73
C TYR A 51 22.83 6.15 1.34
N GLY A 52 23.08 4.89 1.00
CA GLY A 52 22.85 4.39 -0.36
C GLY A 52 21.60 3.54 -0.57
N TYR A 53 20.76 3.35 0.44
CA TYR A 53 19.51 2.60 0.27
C TYR A 53 18.47 3.53 -0.39
N ALA A 54 18.06 3.20 -1.63
CA ALA A 54 17.11 4.01 -2.39
C ALA A 54 15.70 3.99 -1.77
N TRP A 55 14.92 5.05 -1.99
CA TRP A 55 13.53 5.08 -1.52
C TRP A 55 12.62 4.11 -2.27
N ASP A 56 12.88 3.86 -3.56
CA ASP A 56 12.14 2.85 -4.35
C ASP A 56 12.29 1.46 -3.70
N ASP A 57 13.53 1.05 -3.42
CA ASP A 57 13.81 -0.22 -2.71
C ASP A 57 13.20 -0.24 -1.31
N MET A 58 13.12 0.91 -0.65
CA MET A 58 12.54 1.02 0.68
C MET A 58 11.02 0.92 0.65
N MET A 59 10.34 1.51 -0.33
CA MET A 59 8.89 1.31 -0.52
C MET A 59 8.58 -0.15 -0.81
N LYS A 60 9.36 -0.78 -1.71
CA LYS A 60 9.26 -2.22 -2.00
C LYS A 60 9.37 -3.08 -0.74
N ALA A 61 10.41 -2.85 0.06
CA ALA A 61 10.61 -3.59 1.31
C ALA A 61 9.46 -3.34 2.32
N ALA A 62 9.01 -2.10 2.45
CA ALA A 62 7.91 -1.73 3.35
C ALA A 62 6.60 -2.43 2.96
N TYR A 63 6.21 -2.38 1.69
CA TYR A 63 4.97 -2.98 1.22
C TYR A 63 4.99 -4.50 1.30
N LYS A 64 6.15 -5.11 1.08
CA LYS A 64 6.36 -6.53 1.31
C LYS A 64 6.20 -6.90 2.78
N ASP A 65 6.84 -6.18 3.70
CA ASP A 65 6.67 -6.36 5.15
C ASP A 65 5.18 -6.23 5.55
N TYR A 66 4.49 -5.22 5.02
CA TYR A 66 3.05 -5.03 5.25
C TYR A 66 2.21 -6.20 4.76
N SER A 67 2.52 -6.74 3.57
CA SER A 67 1.82 -7.91 3.02
C SER A 67 1.98 -9.16 3.90
N ALA A 68 3.08 -9.25 4.66
CA ALA A 68 3.33 -10.32 5.62
C ALA A 68 2.74 -10.05 7.03
N GLY A 69 2.06 -8.91 7.19
CA GLY A 69 1.34 -8.54 8.41
C GLY A 69 2.09 -7.55 9.30
N VAL A 70 3.27 -7.05 8.94
CA VAL A 70 3.90 -5.92 9.66
C VAL A 70 2.99 -4.70 9.54
N ASN A 71 2.94 -3.86 10.57
CA ASN A 71 2.20 -2.60 10.49
C ASN A 71 2.88 -1.45 11.25
N SER A 72 4.18 -1.60 11.56
CA SER A 72 4.98 -0.55 12.18
C SER A 72 6.46 -0.74 11.91
N LEU A 73 7.03 0.09 11.07
CA LEU A 73 8.44 0.08 10.70
C LEU A 73 9.26 0.88 11.71
N VAL A 74 10.38 0.30 12.15
CA VAL A 74 11.37 0.92 13.02
C VAL A 74 12.67 1.02 12.24
N PHE A 75 12.94 2.20 11.68
CA PHE A 75 14.09 2.42 10.81
C PHE A 75 15.41 2.16 11.53
N HIS A 76 16.21 1.23 11.00
CA HIS A 76 17.56 0.92 11.42
C HIS A 76 18.56 1.70 10.56
N GLY A 77 19.24 2.74 11.07
CA GLY A 77 19.04 3.42 12.34
C GLY A 77 19.20 4.93 12.20
N TYR A 78 18.80 5.68 13.23
CA TYR A 78 19.12 7.11 13.36
C TYR A 78 20.41 7.25 14.18
N SER A 79 21.56 7.32 13.51
CA SER A 79 22.84 7.48 14.22
C SER A 79 22.99 8.85 14.87
N TYR A 80 23.69 8.90 15.99
CA TYR A 80 24.05 10.16 16.64
C TYR A 80 24.85 11.06 15.70
N MET A 81 24.75 12.38 15.90
CA MET A 81 25.53 13.33 15.13
C MET A 81 27.02 13.32 15.52
N TYR A 82 27.32 13.08 16.80
CA TYR A 82 28.65 13.22 17.38
C TYR A 82 29.14 11.98 18.12
N SER A 83 30.40 11.64 17.88
CA SER A 83 31.21 10.67 18.62
C SER A 83 32.71 11.01 18.42
N PRO A 84 33.63 10.49 19.25
CA PRO A 84 35.07 10.67 19.05
C PRO A 84 35.60 10.15 17.69
N GLU A 85 34.82 9.30 17.01
CA GLU A 85 35.18 8.66 15.73
C GLU A 85 34.42 9.27 14.54
N SER A 86 33.60 10.31 14.77
CA SER A 86 32.78 10.92 13.72
C SER A 86 33.64 11.50 12.60
N GLN A 87 33.27 11.20 11.36
CA GLN A 87 33.75 11.84 10.14
C GLN A 87 32.55 12.41 9.41
N TRP A 88 32.73 13.44 8.57
CA TRP A 88 31.58 13.99 7.85
C TRP A 88 30.81 12.89 7.09
N PRO A 89 29.47 12.86 7.15
CA PRO A 89 28.54 13.84 7.76
C PRO A 89 28.17 13.58 9.24
N GLY A 90 28.86 12.69 9.94
CA GLY A 90 28.82 12.50 11.39
C GLY A 90 29.00 11.02 11.76
N PHE A 91 28.52 10.59 12.92
CA PHE A 91 28.68 9.19 13.33
C PHE A 91 27.78 8.23 12.53
N ASN A 92 28.32 7.06 12.19
CA ASN A 92 27.63 5.92 11.58
C ASN A 92 27.98 4.67 12.41
N ALA A 93 27.01 4.08 13.11
CA ALA A 93 27.27 3.00 14.07
C ALA A 93 27.89 1.73 13.47
N PHE A 94 27.67 1.49 12.17
CA PHE A 94 28.15 0.32 11.43
C PHE A 94 29.15 0.71 10.32
N GLY A 95 29.78 1.88 10.45
CA GLY A 95 30.63 2.45 9.41
C GLY A 95 29.84 2.72 8.13
N ASN A 96 30.50 2.60 6.97
CA ASN A 96 29.89 2.84 5.66
C ASN A 96 29.31 1.57 5.00
N SER A 97 29.35 0.43 5.69
CA SER A 97 28.99 -0.88 5.12
C SER A 97 27.55 -1.30 5.34
N CYS A 98 26.84 -0.68 6.30
CA CYS A 98 25.42 -0.92 6.51
C CYS A 98 24.63 0.27 5.96
N SER A 99 23.47 -0.02 5.39
CA SER A 99 22.50 1.00 5.02
C SER A 99 22.04 1.81 6.22
N GLY A 100 21.57 3.01 5.89
CA GLY A 100 21.01 3.91 6.87
C GLY A 100 22.09 4.69 7.63
N THR A 101 21.96 6.01 7.54
CA THR A 101 21.73 6.79 8.76
C THR A 101 20.61 7.78 8.47
N TRP A 102 19.38 7.28 8.59
CA TRP A 102 18.13 7.97 8.24
C TRP A 102 18.00 9.25 9.05
N SER A 103 18.56 10.36 8.55
CA SER A 103 18.80 11.55 9.36
C SER A 103 18.73 12.82 8.54
N SER A 104 18.58 13.96 9.23
CA SER A 104 18.53 15.30 8.66
C SER A 104 19.81 15.78 7.95
N ARG A 105 20.79 14.89 7.83
CA ARG A 105 22.07 15.13 7.15
C ARG A 105 21.99 14.80 5.67
N ASP A 106 21.01 14.00 5.27
CA ASP A 106 20.81 13.50 3.91
C ASP A 106 19.93 14.48 3.09
N PRO A 107 20.25 14.86 1.84
CA PRO A 107 19.43 15.78 1.05
C PRO A 107 17.97 15.33 0.92
N GLN A 108 17.73 14.03 0.72
CA GLN A 108 16.38 13.44 0.69
C GLN A 108 15.56 13.70 1.97
N TRP A 109 16.20 14.03 3.10
CA TRP A 109 15.48 14.39 4.33
C TRP A 109 14.65 15.67 4.17
N THR A 110 14.98 16.54 3.21
CA THR A 110 14.16 17.70 2.87
C THR A 110 12.76 17.33 2.38
N GLN A 111 12.55 16.07 1.98
CA GLN A 111 11.28 15.53 1.47
C GLN A 111 10.69 14.45 2.39
N ILE A 112 11.27 14.23 3.58
CA ILE A 112 10.91 13.10 4.47
C ILE A 112 9.45 13.12 4.93
N ASP A 113 8.83 14.29 5.04
CA ASP A 113 7.44 14.41 5.51
C ASP A 113 6.45 13.74 4.54
N GLU A 114 6.73 13.74 3.24
CA GLU A 114 5.89 13.10 2.23
C GLU A 114 6.15 11.59 2.17
N LEU A 115 7.43 11.21 2.16
CA LEU A 115 7.88 9.82 2.14
C LEU A 115 7.41 9.05 3.38
N SER A 116 7.64 9.62 4.57
CA SER A 116 7.14 9.06 5.83
C SER A 116 5.65 9.26 6.01
N GLY A 117 5.04 10.25 5.34
CA GLY A 117 3.61 10.46 5.27
C GLY A 117 2.89 9.24 4.69
N ASN A 118 3.39 8.73 3.56
CA ASN A 118 2.92 7.48 2.95
C ASN A 118 2.97 6.31 3.94
N LEU A 119 4.16 5.99 4.45
CA LEU A 119 4.35 4.88 5.40
C LEU A 119 3.46 5.02 6.63
N ARG A 120 3.36 6.21 7.21
CA ARG A 120 2.54 6.47 8.39
C ARG A 120 1.06 6.20 8.13
N ARG A 121 0.53 6.63 6.98
CA ARG A 121 -0.89 6.42 6.63
C ARG A 121 -1.19 4.95 6.37
N THR A 122 -0.29 4.24 5.68
CA THR A 122 -0.41 2.78 5.48
C THR A 122 -0.41 2.04 6.81
N GLN A 123 0.57 2.32 7.69
CA GLN A 123 0.63 1.73 9.04
C GLN A 123 -0.61 2.03 9.87
N TYR A 124 -1.11 3.28 9.81
CA TYR A 124 -2.32 3.66 10.54
C TYR A 124 -3.52 2.81 10.11
N ALA A 125 -3.75 2.66 8.80
CA ALA A 125 -4.81 1.83 8.26
C ALA A 125 -4.63 0.35 8.67
N LEU A 126 -3.41 -0.17 8.58
CA LEU A 126 -3.07 -1.55 8.93
C LEU A 126 -3.06 -1.84 10.45
N GLN A 127 -3.25 -0.84 11.30
CA GLN A 127 -3.42 -0.99 12.75
C GLN A 127 -4.88 -0.92 13.20
N GLN A 128 -5.81 -0.54 12.31
CA GLN A 128 -7.22 -0.48 12.66
C GLN A 128 -7.83 -1.88 12.76
N GLY A 129 -8.86 -1.99 13.60
CA GLY A 129 -9.66 -3.20 13.72
C GLY A 129 -8.85 -4.46 14.05
N VAL A 130 -9.35 -5.60 13.57
CA VAL A 130 -8.76 -6.92 13.77
C VAL A 130 -8.27 -7.46 12.43
N GLN A 131 -7.05 -8.01 12.39
CA GLN A 131 -6.57 -8.72 11.20
C GLN A 131 -7.49 -9.91 10.96
N LYS A 132 -7.94 -10.09 9.72
CA LYS A 132 -8.59 -11.33 9.28
C LYS A 132 -7.64 -12.08 8.34
N THR A 133 -7.62 -13.40 8.45
CA THR A 133 -6.77 -14.27 7.63
C THR A 133 -7.52 -15.54 7.30
N ASP A 134 -7.55 -15.92 6.02
CA ASP A 134 -8.38 -17.03 5.56
C ASP A 134 -7.83 -18.39 6.00
N VAL A 135 -6.52 -18.60 5.90
CA VAL A 135 -5.88 -19.91 6.08
C VAL A 135 -4.78 -19.86 7.13
N ALA A 136 -4.86 -20.77 8.11
CA ALA A 136 -3.74 -21.09 8.98
C ALA A 136 -2.91 -22.22 8.36
N VAL A 137 -1.61 -22.02 8.11
CA VAL A 137 -0.72 -23.10 7.64
C VAL A 137 0.09 -23.60 8.83
N TYR A 138 -0.11 -24.83 9.25
CA TYR A 138 0.62 -25.41 10.37
C TYR A 138 2.11 -25.56 10.00
N GLU A 139 3.00 -25.00 10.82
CA GLU A 139 4.45 -25.07 10.65
C GLU A 139 5.10 -25.50 11.97
N SER A 140 5.62 -26.72 12.03
CA SER A 140 6.04 -27.39 13.27
C SER A 140 7.35 -26.88 13.88
N LEU A 141 8.27 -26.31 13.08
CA LEU A 141 9.56 -25.88 13.59
C LEU A 141 9.45 -24.63 14.47
N GLY A 142 8.49 -23.75 14.16
CA GLY A 142 8.22 -22.52 14.90
C GLY A 142 9.41 -21.58 14.95
N ASN A 143 10.28 -21.64 13.94
CA ASN A 143 11.51 -20.85 13.87
C ASN A 143 11.49 -19.93 12.65
N ALA A 144 11.21 -18.65 12.87
CA ALA A 144 11.24 -17.62 11.83
C ALA A 144 12.67 -17.27 11.35
N GLN A 145 13.72 -17.74 12.04
CA GLN A 145 15.10 -17.42 11.67
C GLN A 145 15.47 -18.03 10.32
N GLY A 146 16.04 -17.21 9.42
CA GLY A 146 16.41 -17.63 8.06
C GLY A 146 15.34 -17.36 7.00
N GLY A 147 14.15 -16.89 7.39
CA GLY A 147 13.17 -16.27 6.48
C GLY A 147 12.22 -17.20 5.73
N GLY A 148 12.60 -18.45 5.49
CA GLY A 148 11.83 -19.37 4.65
C GLY A 148 12.33 -19.44 3.20
N PRO A 149 11.50 -19.84 2.23
CA PRO A 149 10.09 -20.21 2.40
C PRO A 149 9.97 -21.48 3.25
N PHE A 150 9.06 -21.46 4.21
CA PHE A 150 8.63 -22.62 4.99
C PHE A 150 7.39 -23.28 4.36
N TYR A 151 6.63 -22.53 3.55
CA TYR A 151 5.49 -23.03 2.79
C TYR A 151 5.41 -22.40 1.39
N ASP A 152 5.04 -23.18 0.38
CA ASP A 152 4.71 -22.65 -0.94
C ASP A 152 3.21 -22.32 -1.02
N GLY A 153 2.88 -21.06 -0.72
CA GLY A 153 1.51 -20.54 -0.75
C GLY A 153 1.01 -20.12 -2.13
N SER A 154 1.76 -20.33 -3.21
CA SER A 154 1.42 -19.84 -4.55
C SER A 154 0.00 -20.23 -4.99
N SER A 155 -0.41 -21.50 -4.79
CA SER A 155 -1.74 -21.99 -5.17
C SER A 155 -2.90 -21.26 -4.48
N ILE A 156 -2.75 -20.93 -3.20
CA ILE A 156 -3.82 -20.28 -2.42
C ILE A 156 -3.80 -18.77 -2.62
N THR A 157 -2.62 -18.15 -2.69
CA THR A 157 -2.48 -16.73 -3.04
C THR A 157 -2.99 -16.44 -4.45
N ALA A 158 -2.81 -17.39 -5.39
CA ALA A 158 -3.33 -17.31 -6.75
C ALA A 158 -4.84 -17.03 -6.80
N GLN A 159 -5.58 -17.57 -5.84
CA GLN A 159 -7.05 -17.47 -5.76
C GLN A 159 -7.51 -16.33 -4.84
N GLY A 160 -6.58 -15.66 -4.14
CA GLY A 160 -6.88 -14.54 -3.23
C GLY A 160 -6.98 -14.90 -1.75
N TYR A 161 -6.65 -16.14 -1.36
CA TYR A 161 -6.56 -16.49 0.06
C TYR A 161 -5.37 -15.80 0.72
N SER A 162 -5.61 -15.19 1.87
CA SER A 162 -4.56 -14.78 2.80
C SER A 162 -4.15 -15.95 3.70
N TYR A 163 -2.88 -16.05 4.06
CA TYR A 163 -2.42 -17.10 4.98
C TYR A 163 -1.41 -16.61 6.01
N GLN A 164 -1.35 -17.34 7.13
CA GLN A 164 -0.37 -17.14 8.19
C GLN A 164 0.25 -18.47 8.64
N LEU A 165 1.54 -18.45 9.00
CA LEU A 165 2.23 -19.63 9.53
C LEU A 165 1.91 -19.85 11.02
N PHE A 166 1.16 -20.90 11.29
CA PHE A 166 0.59 -21.25 12.58
C PHE A 166 1.46 -22.28 13.32
N THR A 167 2.10 -21.85 14.40
CA THR A 167 3.04 -22.71 15.15
C THR A 167 2.34 -23.57 16.22
N PRO A 168 2.92 -24.72 16.64
CA PRO A 168 2.26 -25.65 17.57
C PRO A 168 1.85 -25.02 18.90
N GLY A 169 2.62 -24.05 19.39
CA GLY A 169 2.31 -23.34 20.64
C GLY A 169 0.94 -22.64 20.61
N LEU A 170 0.51 -22.20 19.43
CA LEU A 170 -0.77 -21.50 19.25
C LEU A 170 -1.98 -22.44 19.42
N LEU A 171 -1.84 -23.75 19.20
CA LEU A 171 -2.92 -24.73 19.39
C LEU A 171 -3.42 -24.83 20.85
N THR A 172 -2.56 -24.46 21.80
CA THR A 172 -2.83 -24.59 23.25
C THR A 172 -3.39 -23.32 23.88
N MET A 173 -3.57 -22.26 23.09
CA MET A 173 -4.08 -20.99 23.60
C MET A 173 -5.57 -21.05 23.89
N ASP A 174 -6.02 -20.26 24.86
CA ASP A 174 -7.46 -20.12 25.18
C ASP A 174 -8.28 -19.58 23.99
N SER A 175 -7.63 -18.86 23.08
CA SER A 175 -8.18 -18.33 21.82
C SER A 175 -8.25 -19.37 20.69
N ALA A 176 -7.57 -20.51 20.82
CA ALA A 176 -7.56 -21.60 19.83
C ALA A 176 -8.84 -22.45 19.95
N LYS A 177 -9.96 -21.84 19.56
CA LYS A 177 -11.30 -22.43 19.59
C LYS A 177 -11.97 -22.24 18.24
N VAL A 178 -12.64 -23.29 17.79
CA VAL A 178 -13.45 -23.24 16.57
C VAL A 178 -14.90 -23.00 16.97
N THR A 179 -15.47 -21.93 16.43
CA THR A 179 -16.89 -21.57 16.54
C THR A 179 -17.43 -21.31 15.15
N ASN A 180 -18.60 -21.88 14.83
CA ASN A 180 -19.20 -21.77 13.49
C ASN A 180 -18.26 -22.22 12.34
N GLY A 181 -17.42 -23.22 12.58
CA GLY A 181 -16.42 -23.68 11.60
C GLY A 181 -15.21 -22.77 11.41
N VAL A 182 -15.07 -21.73 12.24
CA VAL A 182 -14.00 -20.72 12.13
C VAL A 182 -13.12 -20.74 13.39
N LEU A 183 -11.80 -20.81 13.21
CA LEU A 183 -10.83 -20.78 14.30
C LEU A 183 -10.60 -19.33 14.76
N ASN A 184 -10.86 -19.07 16.03
CA ASN A 184 -10.73 -17.76 16.67
C ASN A 184 -11.56 -16.68 15.94
N GLU A 185 -12.88 -16.90 15.86
CA GLU A 185 -13.87 -16.07 15.13
C GLU A 185 -13.78 -14.55 15.42
N ASN A 186 -13.50 -14.17 16.69
CA ASN A 186 -13.37 -12.76 17.08
C ASN A 186 -11.95 -12.18 16.85
N GLY A 187 -10.97 -13.03 16.53
CA GLY A 187 -9.58 -12.66 16.21
C GLY A 187 -9.32 -12.82 14.71
N PRO A 188 -8.27 -13.56 14.29
CA PRO A 188 -7.91 -13.79 12.89
C PRO A 188 -8.99 -14.50 12.07
N ALA A 189 -9.89 -15.25 12.73
CA ALA A 189 -11.01 -15.92 12.08
C ALA A 189 -10.59 -16.85 10.92
N TYR A 190 -9.61 -17.72 11.15
CA TYR A 190 -9.17 -18.66 10.11
C TYR A 190 -10.32 -19.59 9.71
N LYS A 191 -10.60 -19.62 8.41
CA LYS A 191 -11.67 -20.42 7.80
C LYS A 191 -11.22 -21.85 7.53
N ALA A 192 -9.92 -22.08 7.44
CA ALA A 192 -9.32 -23.39 7.24
C ALA A 192 -7.93 -23.51 7.88
N MET A 193 -7.46 -24.74 8.03
CA MET A 193 -6.08 -25.04 8.36
C MET A 193 -5.46 -26.01 7.34
N VAL A 194 -4.26 -25.68 6.86
CA VAL A 194 -3.46 -26.50 5.95
C VAL A 194 -2.32 -27.15 6.74
N ILE A 195 -2.09 -28.43 6.51
CA ILE A 195 -0.99 -29.21 7.08
C ILE A 195 -0.20 -29.82 5.92
N ASP A 196 0.99 -29.29 5.66
CA ASP A 196 1.80 -29.68 4.51
C ASP A 196 3.03 -30.48 4.93
N ASN A 197 3.13 -31.73 4.48
CA ASN A 197 4.32 -32.57 4.63
C ASN A 197 4.82 -32.75 6.08
N GLU A 198 3.93 -32.61 7.06
CA GLU A 198 4.21 -32.76 8.49
C GLU A 198 4.15 -34.24 8.91
N THR A 199 5.18 -35.01 8.57
CA THR A 199 5.23 -36.45 8.89
C THR A 199 5.27 -36.74 10.40
N ALA A 200 5.76 -35.79 11.20
CA ALA A 200 5.88 -35.90 12.65
C ALA A 200 5.06 -34.82 13.36
N ILE A 201 4.21 -35.22 14.30
CA ILE A 201 3.33 -34.30 15.05
C ILE A 201 3.08 -34.86 16.45
N SER A 202 2.80 -34.00 17.43
CA SER A 202 2.45 -34.47 18.78
C SER A 202 1.05 -35.07 18.82
N VAL A 203 0.82 -36.04 19.70
CA VAL A 203 -0.52 -36.61 19.93
C VAL A 203 -1.53 -35.54 20.36
N ASP A 204 -1.11 -34.59 21.19
CA ASP A 204 -1.97 -33.49 21.64
C ASP A 204 -2.38 -32.56 20.49
N ALA A 205 -1.45 -32.26 19.57
CA ALA A 205 -1.77 -31.49 18.37
C ALA A 205 -2.75 -32.24 17.46
N MET A 206 -2.56 -33.55 17.23
CA MET A 206 -3.51 -34.36 16.46
C MET A 206 -4.90 -34.41 17.10
N LYS A 207 -4.98 -34.55 18.42
CA LYS A 207 -6.27 -34.47 19.15
C LYS A 207 -6.93 -33.11 18.95
N LYS A 208 -6.15 -32.04 18.93
CA LYS A 208 -6.66 -30.69 18.67
C LYS A 208 -7.16 -30.51 17.25
N LEU A 209 -6.48 -31.08 16.25
CA LEU A 209 -6.97 -31.10 14.86
C LEU A 209 -8.29 -31.87 14.74
N VAL A 210 -8.43 -33.02 15.42
CA VAL A 210 -9.71 -33.75 15.49
C VAL A 210 -10.80 -32.87 16.11
N GLU A 211 -10.52 -32.21 17.23
CA GLU A 211 -11.46 -31.28 17.89
C GLU A 211 -11.87 -30.14 16.93
N PHE A 212 -10.92 -29.55 16.20
CA PHE A 212 -11.22 -28.49 15.24
C PHE A 212 -12.10 -28.97 14.10
N ALA A 213 -11.81 -30.14 13.54
CA ALA A 213 -12.64 -30.72 12.49
C ALA A 213 -14.04 -31.11 13.00
N ASP A 214 -14.16 -31.61 14.23
CA ASP A 214 -15.46 -31.90 14.87
C ASP A 214 -16.32 -30.64 15.05
N ASN A 215 -15.68 -29.48 15.22
CA ASN A 215 -16.35 -28.17 15.32
C ASN A 215 -16.50 -27.47 13.95
N GLY A 216 -16.22 -28.19 12.85
CA GLY A 216 -16.51 -27.75 11.49
C GLY A 216 -15.40 -26.99 10.78
N LEU A 217 -14.20 -26.87 11.35
CA LEU A 217 -13.07 -26.23 10.65
C LEU A 217 -12.65 -27.07 9.44
N ALA A 218 -12.49 -26.45 8.28
CA ALA A 218 -11.95 -27.11 7.09
C ALA A 218 -10.47 -27.45 7.29
N LEU A 219 -10.09 -28.72 7.08
CA LEU A 219 -8.68 -29.14 7.12
C LEU A 219 -8.24 -29.67 5.75
N VAL A 220 -7.09 -29.20 5.27
CA VAL A 220 -6.45 -29.73 4.07
C VAL A 220 -5.07 -30.25 4.41
N PHE A 221 -4.88 -31.55 4.24
CA PHE A 221 -3.56 -32.17 4.30
C PHE A 221 -2.95 -32.18 2.90
N ALA A 222 -1.71 -31.74 2.76
CA ALA A 222 -0.96 -31.77 1.51
C ALA A 222 0.28 -32.65 1.64
N ASN A 223 0.66 -33.30 0.54
CA ASN A 223 1.82 -34.19 0.46
C ASN A 223 1.74 -35.36 1.46
N GLN A 224 2.74 -35.53 2.33
CA GLN A 224 2.83 -36.65 3.27
C GLN A 224 1.99 -36.40 4.53
N LEU A 225 1.25 -37.42 4.95
CA LEU A 225 0.42 -37.38 6.16
C LEU A 225 1.25 -37.59 7.44
N PRO A 226 0.81 -37.00 8.57
CA PRO A 226 1.37 -37.32 9.87
C PRO A 226 1.23 -38.80 10.22
N CYS A 227 2.34 -39.43 10.60
CA CYS A 227 2.38 -40.85 10.99
C CYS A 227 3.39 -41.14 12.11
N ILE A 228 4.08 -40.12 12.61
CA ILE A 228 5.13 -40.24 13.62
C ILE A 228 4.80 -39.32 14.80
N SER A 229 4.90 -39.81 16.04
CA SER A 229 4.85 -38.93 17.22
C SER A 229 6.16 -38.17 17.39
N THR A 230 6.09 -36.90 17.75
CA THR A 230 7.26 -36.11 18.17
C THR A 230 7.81 -36.55 19.54
N SER A 231 7.10 -37.39 20.28
CA SER A 231 7.52 -37.93 21.57
C SER A 231 8.19 -39.29 21.42
N TYR A 232 9.37 -39.45 22.04
CA TYR A 232 10.08 -40.75 22.07
C TYR A 232 9.37 -41.83 22.91
N THR A 233 8.34 -41.47 23.68
CA THR A 233 7.65 -42.39 24.59
C THR A 233 6.24 -42.76 24.12
N GLU A 234 5.72 -42.10 23.10
CA GLU A 234 4.39 -42.35 22.55
C GLU A 234 4.47 -43.32 21.37
N ASP A 235 3.42 -44.13 21.18
CA ASP A 235 3.32 -45.03 20.05
C ASP A 235 2.73 -44.29 18.84
N ASN A 236 3.34 -44.46 17.67
CA ASN A 236 2.86 -43.92 16.40
C ASN A 236 1.45 -44.44 16.04
N THR A 237 1.00 -45.55 16.64
CA THR A 237 -0.35 -46.10 16.42
C THR A 237 -1.45 -45.10 16.77
N GLU A 238 -1.27 -44.25 17.79
CA GLU A 238 -2.27 -43.24 18.15
C GLU A 238 -2.34 -42.12 17.10
N ILE A 239 -1.20 -41.68 16.55
CA ILE A 239 -1.16 -40.68 15.46
C ILE A 239 -1.90 -41.22 14.23
N THR A 240 -1.60 -42.44 13.81
CA THR A 240 -2.26 -43.07 12.66
C THR A 240 -3.77 -43.22 12.87
N ALA A 241 -4.21 -43.65 14.06
CA ALA A 241 -5.63 -43.79 14.36
C ALA A 241 -6.38 -42.44 14.37
N LEU A 242 -5.75 -41.37 14.88
CA LEU A 242 -6.30 -40.01 14.83
C LEU A 242 -6.35 -39.48 13.39
N MET A 243 -5.33 -39.78 12.57
CA MET A 243 -5.31 -39.41 11.15
C MET A 243 -6.40 -40.13 10.37
N ASP A 244 -6.60 -41.43 10.58
CA ASP A 244 -7.70 -42.19 9.98
C ASP A 244 -9.06 -41.57 10.36
N THR A 245 -9.23 -41.19 11.64
CA THR A 245 -10.44 -40.50 12.12
C THR A 245 -10.68 -39.15 11.42
N LEU A 246 -9.62 -38.41 11.11
CA LEU A 246 -9.72 -37.15 10.38
C LEU A 246 -10.16 -37.37 8.92
N LEU A 247 -9.58 -38.37 8.24
CA LEU A 247 -9.88 -38.66 6.83
C LEU A 247 -11.31 -39.15 6.58
N GLU A 248 -12.02 -39.61 7.61
CA GLU A 248 -13.43 -39.99 7.53
C GLU A 248 -14.40 -38.79 7.55
N LYS A 249 -13.91 -37.57 7.85
CA LYS A 249 -14.75 -36.38 8.00
C LYS A 249 -14.98 -35.66 6.67
N GLU A 250 -16.19 -35.13 6.47
CA GLU A 250 -16.57 -34.44 5.23
C GLU A 250 -15.84 -33.11 5.02
N ASN A 251 -15.38 -32.47 6.10
CA ASN A 251 -14.64 -31.21 6.08
C ASN A 251 -13.10 -31.40 6.07
N VAL A 252 -12.62 -32.60 5.73
CA VAL A 252 -11.19 -32.92 5.65
C VAL A 252 -10.86 -33.47 4.28
N ILE A 253 -9.86 -32.88 3.61
CA ILE A 253 -9.36 -33.34 2.31
C ILE A 253 -7.86 -33.61 2.41
N HIS A 254 -7.41 -34.69 1.76
CA HIS A 254 -6.00 -34.95 1.51
C HIS A 254 -5.68 -34.80 0.02
N VAL A 255 -4.67 -34.01 -0.30
CA VAL A 255 -4.10 -33.83 -1.64
C VAL A 255 -2.63 -34.24 -1.67
N ASP A 256 -2.14 -34.64 -2.83
CA ASP A 256 -0.77 -35.12 -3.07
C ASP A 256 0.23 -33.99 -3.41
N SER A 257 -0.19 -32.72 -3.45
CA SER A 257 0.68 -31.56 -3.65
C SER A 257 0.06 -30.25 -3.14
N THR A 258 0.90 -29.26 -2.81
CA THR A 258 0.48 -27.90 -2.43
C THR A 258 -0.26 -27.17 -3.54
N GLU A 259 0.06 -27.46 -4.81
CA GLU A 259 -0.62 -26.91 -6.00
C GLU A 259 -2.13 -27.14 -6.00
N LYS A 260 -2.61 -28.22 -5.36
CA LYS A 260 -4.03 -28.59 -5.30
C LYS A 260 -4.77 -28.04 -4.08
N VAL A 261 -4.08 -27.38 -3.15
CA VAL A 261 -4.67 -26.90 -1.89
C VAL A 261 -5.77 -25.87 -2.15
N GLY A 262 -5.56 -24.89 -3.04
CA GLY A 262 -6.60 -23.90 -3.36
C GLY A 262 -7.90 -24.52 -3.85
N ASN A 263 -7.82 -25.51 -4.74
CA ASN A 263 -8.99 -26.25 -5.22
C ASN A 263 -9.67 -27.07 -4.10
N ALA A 264 -8.88 -27.65 -3.19
CA ALA A 264 -9.42 -28.37 -2.04
C ALA A 264 -10.17 -27.43 -1.07
N LEU A 265 -9.63 -26.23 -0.82
CA LEU A 265 -10.30 -25.20 -0.02
C LEU A 265 -11.64 -24.78 -0.65
N ALA A 266 -11.65 -24.53 -1.96
CA ALA A 266 -12.87 -24.19 -2.69
C ALA A 266 -13.90 -25.34 -2.65
N GLN A 267 -13.45 -26.60 -2.77
CA GLN A 267 -14.32 -27.79 -2.64
C GLN A 267 -14.96 -27.88 -1.25
N LEU A 268 -14.24 -27.45 -0.21
CA LEU A 268 -14.73 -27.38 1.17
C LEU A 268 -15.64 -26.16 1.42
N GLY A 269 -15.89 -25.32 0.41
CA GLY A 269 -16.71 -24.12 0.53
C GLY A 269 -16.02 -22.96 1.25
N VAL A 270 -14.70 -23.02 1.39
CA VAL A 270 -13.91 -21.90 1.92
C VAL A 270 -13.81 -20.86 0.82
N VAL A 271 -14.22 -19.63 1.10
CA VAL A 271 -14.16 -18.50 0.15
C VAL A 271 -13.16 -17.47 0.68
N PRO A 272 -12.20 -17.01 -0.14
CA PRO A 272 -11.23 -16.00 0.26
C PRO A 272 -11.90 -14.65 0.57
N SER A 273 -11.27 -13.83 1.40
CA SER A 273 -11.81 -12.51 1.75
C SER A 273 -11.57 -11.46 0.65
N ALA A 274 -10.65 -11.74 -0.28
CA ALA A 274 -10.38 -10.97 -1.48
C ALA A 274 -10.29 -11.92 -2.69
N ASP A 275 -11.43 -12.43 -3.14
CA ASP A 275 -11.55 -13.45 -4.19
C ASP A 275 -11.12 -12.91 -5.56
N LYS A 276 -10.18 -13.57 -6.22
CA LYS A 276 -9.64 -13.15 -7.51
C LYS A 276 -10.37 -13.86 -8.64
N ALA A 277 -10.90 -13.09 -9.61
CA ALA A 277 -11.57 -13.67 -10.78
C ALA A 277 -10.60 -14.47 -11.66
N GLU A 278 -9.37 -14.00 -11.79
CA GLU A 278 -8.27 -14.68 -12.47
C GLU A 278 -7.20 -15.15 -11.48
N GLN A 279 -6.55 -16.28 -11.77
CA GLN A 279 -5.42 -16.73 -10.97
C GLN A 279 -4.24 -15.77 -11.11
N ASP A 280 -3.82 -15.19 -9.99
CA ASP A 280 -2.67 -14.29 -9.93
C ASP A 280 -1.91 -14.49 -8.62
N THR A 281 -0.61 -14.80 -8.70
CA THR A 281 0.24 -14.98 -7.52
C THR A 281 0.92 -13.70 -7.06
N SER A 282 0.87 -12.64 -7.85
CA SER A 282 1.69 -11.44 -7.65
C SER A 282 1.06 -10.45 -6.67
N ILE A 283 -0.26 -10.34 -6.66
CA ILE A 283 -1.02 -9.42 -5.80
C ILE A 283 -1.30 -10.07 -4.44
N LEU A 284 -0.71 -9.55 -3.37
CA LEU A 284 -0.91 -10.06 -2.01
C LEU A 284 -1.96 -9.23 -1.25
N PRO A 285 -3.03 -9.85 -0.70
CA PRO A 285 -4.04 -9.15 0.08
C PRO A 285 -3.77 -9.20 1.59
N ILE A 286 -4.08 -8.09 2.28
CA ILE A 286 -4.27 -8.01 3.74
C ILE A 286 -5.67 -7.46 4.01
N HIS A 287 -6.38 -8.07 4.96
CA HIS A 287 -7.75 -7.69 5.32
C HIS A 287 -7.84 -7.35 6.82
N ARG A 288 -8.39 -6.17 7.14
CA ARG A 288 -8.72 -5.78 8.50
C ARG A 288 -10.19 -5.42 8.63
N SER A 289 -10.81 -5.91 9.69
CA SER A 289 -12.23 -5.70 9.97
C SER A 289 -12.43 -4.81 11.20
N MET A 290 -13.25 -3.78 11.04
CA MET A 290 -13.65 -2.81 12.07
C MET A 290 -15.15 -2.95 12.35
N GLU A 291 -15.66 -2.21 13.35
CA GLU A 291 -17.10 -2.22 13.65
C GLU A 291 -17.95 -1.62 12.52
N ASP A 292 -17.40 -0.63 11.80
CA ASP A 292 -18.09 0.22 10.84
C ASP A 292 -17.48 0.20 9.44
N GLY A 293 -16.60 -0.77 9.16
CA GLY A 293 -16.02 -0.98 7.82
C GLY A 293 -14.91 -2.01 7.75
N GLU A 294 -14.45 -2.26 6.53
CA GLU A 294 -13.39 -3.18 6.16
C GLU A 294 -12.25 -2.42 5.47
N ILE A 295 -11.01 -2.84 5.71
CA ILE A 295 -9.80 -2.30 5.04
C ILE A 295 -9.11 -3.44 4.31
N TYR A 296 -8.81 -3.20 3.04
CA TYR A 296 -8.03 -4.09 2.20
C TYR A 296 -6.76 -3.40 1.72
N PHE A 297 -5.63 -4.07 1.88
CA PHE A 297 -4.34 -3.67 1.31
C PHE A 297 -3.96 -4.68 0.24
N PHE A 298 -3.54 -4.21 -0.92
CA PHE A 298 -3.02 -5.03 -2.01
C PHE A 298 -1.62 -4.55 -2.39
N TYR A 299 -0.70 -5.50 -2.54
CA TYR A 299 0.67 -5.23 -2.95
C TYR A 299 1.05 -6.09 -4.14
N ASN A 300 1.59 -5.48 -5.20
CA ASN A 300 2.13 -6.18 -6.35
C ASN A 300 3.60 -6.57 -6.09
N THR A 301 3.86 -7.86 -5.91
CA THR A 301 5.21 -8.39 -5.67
C THR A 301 6.06 -8.53 -6.93
N SER A 302 5.49 -8.33 -8.11
CA SER A 302 6.21 -8.40 -9.39
C SER A 302 6.83 -7.06 -9.76
N GLU A 303 7.77 -7.08 -10.70
CA GLU A 303 8.38 -5.86 -11.27
C GLU A 303 7.51 -5.22 -12.38
N GLU A 304 6.46 -5.92 -12.81
CA GLU A 304 5.62 -5.51 -13.94
C GLU A 304 4.24 -5.07 -13.46
N GLU A 305 3.55 -4.25 -14.25
CA GLU A 305 2.17 -3.90 -13.98
C GLU A 305 1.28 -5.16 -13.98
N GLN A 306 0.35 -5.23 -13.02
CA GLN A 306 -0.63 -6.29 -12.90
C GLN A 306 -2.03 -5.70 -12.83
N SER A 307 -2.98 -6.35 -13.50
CA SER A 307 -4.39 -5.99 -13.46
C SER A 307 -5.23 -7.21 -13.09
N VAL A 308 -5.93 -7.13 -11.96
CA VAL A 308 -6.68 -8.26 -11.38
C VAL A 308 -8.05 -7.80 -10.94
N THR A 309 -9.09 -8.55 -11.30
CA THR A 309 -10.43 -8.31 -10.76
C THR A 309 -10.59 -9.03 -9.42
N VAL A 310 -10.91 -8.28 -8.38
CA VAL A 310 -11.07 -8.79 -7.01
C VAL A 310 -12.46 -8.54 -6.48
N THR A 311 -13.00 -9.51 -5.73
CA THR A 311 -14.23 -9.40 -4.95
C THR A 311 -13.89 -9.42 -3.47
N MET A 312 -14.11 -8.29 -2.81
CA MET A 312 -13.83 -8.06 -1.40
C MET A 312 -15.11 -8.21 -0.58
N GLN A 313 -15.01 -8.77 0.63
CA GLN A 313 -16.12 -8.80 1.58
C GLN A 313 -16.32 -7.40 2.20
N GLY A 314 -17.56 -6.97 2.34
CA GLY A 314 -17.88 -5.68 2.95
C GLY A 314 -19.20 -5.11 2.45
N ASP A 315 -19.90 -4.42 3.34
CA ASP A 315 -21.14 -3.70 3.04
C ASP A 315 -20.88 -2.19 2.98
N GLY A 316 -21.49 -1.52 2.02
CA GLY A 316 -21.40 -0.09 1.79
C GLY A 316 -20.54 0.31 0.60
N ALA A 317 -20.30 1.61 0.48
CA ALA A 317 -19.54 2.17 -0.62
C ALA A 317 -18.03 1.92 -0.44
N PRO A 318 -17.31 1.55 -1.51
CA PRO A 318 -15.86 1.45 -1.51
C PRO A 318 -15.17 2.80 -1.74
N PHE A 319 -13.99 2.95 -1.15
CA PHE A 319 -13.13 4.11 -1.25
C PHE A 319 -11.68 3.66 -1.45
N VAL A 320 -10.91 4.39 -2.25
CA VAL A 320 -9.46 4.32 -2.27
C VAL A 320 -8.92 5.20 -1.14
N LEU A 321 -8.03 4.65 -0.33
CA LEU A 321 -7.32 5.39 0.71
C LEU A 321 -5.94 5.76 0.16
N ASP A 322 -5.82 6.94 -0.44
CA ASP A 322 -4.56 7.39 -1.04
C ASP A 322 -3.55 7.69 0.08
N THR A 323 -2.54 6.86 0.19
CA THR A 323 -1.53 6.97 1.26
C THR A 323 -0.51 8.06 0.98
N TRP A 324 -0.29 8.47 -0.26
CA TRP A 324 0.62 9.56 -0.60
C TRP A 324 0.01 10.91 -0.22
N THR A 325 -1.21 11.18 -0.65
CA THR A 325 -1.90 12.45 -0.40
C THR A 325 -2.62 12.48 0.95
N GLY A 326 -3.16 11.33 1.38
CA GLY A 326 -4.03 11.20 2.54
C GLY A 326 -5.50 11.45 2.25
N GLU A 327 -5.88 11.54 0.98
CA GLU A 327 -7.27 11.65 0.57
C GLU A 327 -8.01 10.30 0.67
N ILE A 328 -9.31 10.38 0.97
CA ILE A 328 -10.23 9.24 0.93
C ILE A 328 -11.13 9.48 -0.27
N LEU A 329 -10.89 8.73 -1.34
CA LEU A 329 -11.50 8.96 -2.65
C LEU A 329 -12.59 7.91 -2.90
N PRO A 330 -13.86 8.30 -3.14
CA PRO A 330 -14.91 7.34 -3.47
C PRO A 330 -14.56 6.58 -4.74
N LEU A 331 -14.58 5.24 -4.69
CA LEU A 331 -14.31 4.42 -5.86
C LEU A 331 -15.50 4.53 -6.84
N ALA A 332 -15.19 4.80 -8.10
CA ALA A 332 -16.19 5.15 -9.10
C ALA A 332 -16.57 4.01 -10.04
N ASN A 333 -15.78 2.93 -10.10
CA ASN A 333 -16.06 1.74 -10.92
C ASN A 333 -16.03 0.49 -10.04
N TYR A 334 -17.20 -0.09 -9.78
CA TYR A 334 -17.33 -1.32 -9.00
C TYR A 334 -18.72 -1.94 -9.18
N THR A 335 -18.86 -3.22 -8.81
CA THR A 335 -20.17 -3.86 -8.62
C THR A 335 -20.32 -4.33 -7.18
N THR A 336 -21.56 -4.54 -6.73
CA THR A 336 -21.86 -4.99 -5.37
C THR A 336 -23.16 -5.79 -5.34
N ASP A 337 -23.23 -6.78 -4.45
CA ASP A 337 -24.46 -7.50 -4.08
C ASP A 337 -25.05 -7.07 -2.72
N GLY A 338 -24.47 -6.03 -2.10
CA GLY A 338 -24.79 -5.55 -0.76
C GLY A 338 -24.00 -6.21 0.38
N SER A 339 -23.16 -7.20 0.08
CA SER A 339 -22.27 -7.86 1.03
C SER A 339 -20.82 -8.01 0.54
N THR A 340 -20.61 -7.77 -0.75
CA THR A 340 -19.32 -7.78 -1.40
C THR A 340 -19.18 -6.59 -2.35
N VAL A 341 -17.94 -6.22 -2.65
CA VAL A 341 -17.57 -5.23 -3.65
C VAL A 341 -16.60 -5.86 -4.63
N THR A 342 -16.89 -5.79 -5.93
CA THR A 342 -16.00 -6.27 -6.99
C THR A 342 -15.46 -5.10 -7.80
N THR A 343 -14.14 -5.02 -7.99
CA THR A 343 -13.45 -4.02 -8.82
C THR A 343 -12.20 -4.60 -9.46
N THR A 344 -11.78 -4.03 -10.59
CA THR A 344 -10.44 -4.27 -11.15
C THR A 344 -9.43 -3.36 -10.47
N ILE A 345 -8.31 -3.94 -10.05
CA ILE A 345 -7.16 -3.24 -9.49
C ILE A 345 -6.05 -3.31 -10.54
N THR A 346 -5.49 -2.17 -10.92
CA THR A 346 -4.27 -2.08 -11.73
C THR A 346 -3.17 -1.47 -10.88
N LEU A 347 -2.04 -2.17 -10.74
CA LEU A 347 -0.91 -1.77 -9.91
C LEU A 347 0.40 -1.91 -10.68
N ALA A 348 1.20 -0.85 -10.69
CA ALA A 348 2.58 -0.91 -11.17
C ALA A 348 3.41 -1.93 -10.35
N GLY A 349 4.53 -2.34 -10.92
CA GLY A 349 5.47 -3.23 -10.25
C GLY A 349 5.93 -2.66 -8.90
N ASN A 350 5.90 -3.49 -7.86
CA ASN A 350 6.23 -3.11 -6.48
C ASN A 350 5.36 -1.99 -5.86
N ASP A 351 4.22 -1.63 -6.45
CA ASP A 351 3.30 -0.65 -5.85
C ASP A 351 2.21 -1.32 -5.00
N ALA A 352 1.54 -0.51 -4.18
CA ALA A 352 0.48 -0.95 -3.30
C ALA A 352 -0.70 0.04 -3.25
N ILE A 353 -1.88 -0.48 -2.91
CA ILE A 353 -3.10 0.32 -2.75
C ILE A 353 -3.91 -0.13 -1.54
N LEU A 354 -4.61 0.82 -0.92
CA LEU A 354 -5.57 0.57 0.14
C LEU A 354 -7.00 0.88 -0.32
N PHE A 355 -7.92 -0.02 0.02
CA PHE A 355 -9.36 0.20 -0.07
C PHE A 355 -9.98 0.22 1.32
N GLY A 356 -10.98 1.09 1.50
CA GLY A 356 -11.90 1.08 2.62
C GLY A 356 -13.32 0.80 2.12
N ILE A 357 -14.06 -0.09 2.78
CA ILE A 357 -15.46 -0.39 2.48
C ILE A 357 -16.30 -0.14 3.73
N GLY A 358 -17.36 0.65 3.61
CA GLY A 358 -18.31 0.87 4.71
C GLY A 358 -18.31 2.30 5.26
N SER A 359 -19.18 2.51 6.25
CA SER A 359 -19.54 3.86 6.73
C SER A 359 -18.40 4.62 7.40
N ALA A 360 -17.35 3.93 7.87
CA ALA A 360 -16.14 4.54 8.42
C ALA A 360 -15.45 5.51 7.45
N PHE A 361 -15.59 5.28 6.14
CA PHE A 361 -14.89 6.01 5.08
C PHE A 361 -15.73 7.09 4.42
N GLY A 362 -17.04 7.06 4.64
CA GLY A 362 -17.98 8.07 4.15
C GLY A 362 -19.22 7.47 3.50
N THR A 363 -19.97 8.32 2.81
CA THR A 363 -21.11 7.92 2.00
C THR A 363 -20.72 7.99 0.53
N GLY A 364 -20.88 6.88 -0.20
CA GLY A 364 -20.71 6.87 -1.65
C GLY A 364 -21.78 7.68 -2.38
N TYR A 365 -21.66 7.72 -3.71
CA TYR A 365 -22.63 8.37 -4.58
C TYR A 365 -23.63 7.36 -5.14
N ASP A 366 -24.85 7.84 -5.44
CA ASP A 366 -25.93 6.99 -5.97
C ASP A 366 -25.60 6.39 -7.34
N VAL A 367 -24.83 7.11 -8.16
CA VAL A 367 -24.44 6.71 -9.51
C VAL A 367 -22.95 6.41 -9.55
N HIS A 368 -22.61 5.16 -9.88
CA HIS A 368 -21.25 4.69 -10.13
C HIS A 368 -21.23 3.86 -11.42
N ALA A 369 -20.04 3.71 -12.01
CA ALA A 369 -19.83 2.77 -13.10
C ALA A 369 -19.82 1.34 -12.57
N VAL A 370 -20.42 0.43 -13.33
CA VAL A 370 -20.38 -1.03 -13.12
C VAL A 370 -19.56 -1.74 -14.20
N ASP A 371 -19.29 -1.04 -15.30
CA ASP A 371 -18.39 -1.45 -16.38
C ASP A 371 -17.87 -0.18 -17.07
N SER A 372 -16.57 -0.13 -17.35
CA SER A 372 -15.93 1.01 -18.01
C SER A 372 -14.64 0.60 -18.69
N ASN A 373 -14.41 1.10 -19.90
CA ASN A 373 -13.14 0.92 -20.63
C ASN A 373 -12.17 2.10 -20.49
N THR A 374 -12.50 3.04 -19.61
CA THR A 374 -11.76 4.28 -19.33
C THR A 374 -11.78 4.53 -17.83
N ALA A 375 -10.76 5.22 -17.31
CA ALA A 375 -10.73 5.61 -15.92
C ALA A 375 -11.93 6.52 -15.59
N VAL A 376 -12.56 6.29 -14.44
CA VAL A 376 -13.67 7.11 -13.96
C VAL A 376 -13.40 7.52 -12.52
N THR A 377 -13.81 8.74 -12.16
CA THR A 377 -13.69 9.28 -10.80
C THR A 377 -14.88 10.20 -10.51
N TYR A 378 -14.90 10.82 -9.33
CA TYR A 378 -15.85 11.88 -9.01
C TYR A 378 -15.16 13.25 -9.00
N GLN A 379 -15.75 14.22 -9.69
CA GLN A 379 -15.37 15.63 -9.61
C GLN A 379 -16.59 16.43 -9.15
N ASP A 380 -16.48 17.12 -8.01
CA ASP A 380 -17.58 17.85 -7.37
C ASP A 380 -18.87 17.01 -7.20
N GLY A 381 -18.70 15.72 -6.92
CA GLY A 381 -19.79 14.75 -6.76
C GLY A 381 -20.44 14.26 -8.05
N VAL A 382 -19.88 14.62 -9.21
CA VAL A 382 -20.30 14.15 -10.52
C VAL A 382 -19.36 13.04 -10.99
N LEU A 383 -19.93 11.91 -11.44
CA LEU A 383 -19.17 10.86 -12.10
C LEU A 383 -18.58 11.41 -13.42
N VAL A 384 -17.27 11.33 -13.59
CA VAL A 384 -16.55 11.78 -14.78
C VAL A 384 -15.68 10.66 -15.34
N ALA A 385 -15.58 10.59 -16.67
CA ALA A 385 -14.64 9.74 -17.39
C ALA A 385 -13.39 10.53 -17.81
N HIS A 386 -12.23 9.90 -17.71
CA HIS A 386 -10.92 10.42 -18.06
C HIS A 386 -10.39 9.72 -19.32
N ILE A 387 -10.60 10.36 -20.47
CA ILE A 387 -10.29 9.79 -21.78
C ILE A 387 -8.86 10.18 -22.15
N GLU A 388 -7.94 9.22 -22.06
CA GLU A 388 -6.50 9.40 -22.29
C GLU A 388 -6.10 9.24 -23.77
N GLN A 389 -6.95 8.64 -24.59
CA GLN A 389 -6.66 8.36 -25.99
C GLN A 389 -7.87 8.60 -26.89
N ASN A 390 -7.62 8.98 -28.14
CA ASN A 390 -8.67 9.10 -29.15
C ASN A 390 -9.23 7.71 -29.50
N GLY A 391 -10.55 7.58 -29.55
CA GLY A 391 -11.27 6.35 -29.82
C GLY A 391 -12.61 6.28 -29.08
N SER A 392 -13.24 5.11 -29.14
CA SER A 392 -14.49 4.83 -28.43
C SER A 392 -14.26 4.71 -26.93
N TYR A 393 -14.98 5.49 -26.13
CA TYR A 393 -15.11 5.22 -24.70
C TYR A 393 -16.52 4.73 -24.38
N SER A 394 -16.64 3.97 -23.28
CA SER A 394 -17.92 3.49 -22.77
C SER A 394 -17.91 3.40 -21.25
N VAL A 395 -18.98 3.89 -20.62
CA VAL A 395 -19.26 3.78 -19.20
C VAL A 395 -20.69 3.28 -19.02
N GLN A 396 -20.85 2.09 -18.43
CA GLN A 396 -22.15 1.59 -17.98
C GLN A 396 -22.32 1.92 -16.50
N THR A 397 -23.41 2.58 -16.16
CA THR A 397 -23.74 2.94 -14.77
C THR A 397 -24.67 1.93 -14.12
N ASN A 398 -24.65 1.87 -12.79
CA ASN A 398 -25.46 0.98 -11.97
C ASN A 398 -26.99 1.11 -12.16
N ASP A 399 -27.47 2.23 -12.72
CA ASP A 399 -28.88 2.42 -13.10
C ASP A 399 -29.25 1.81 -14.48
N GLY A 400 -28.28 1.15 -15.13
CA GLY A 400 -28.43 0.47 -16.41
C GLY A 400 -28.19 1.36 -17.63
N LYS A 401 -27.87 2.65 -17.48
CA LYS A 401 -27.52 3.52 -18.62
C LYS A 401 -26.11 3.24 -19.13
N LEU A 402 -25.97 3.22 -20.45
CA LEU A 402 -24.70 3.15 -21.17
C LEU A 402 -24.41 4.52 -21.80
N TYR A 403 -23.27 5.09 -21.46
CA TYR A 403 -22.70 6.26 -22.11
C TYR A 403 -21.58 5.78 -23.00
N SER A 404 -21.69 6.02 -24.30
CA SER A 404 -20.63 5.65 -25.23
C SER A 404 -20.59 6.62 -26.39
N GLU A 405 -19.41 7.18 -26.65
CA GLU A 405 -19.16 8.12 -27.73
C GLU A 405 -17.73 7.92 -28.27
N GLU A 406 -17.49 8.49 -29.45
CA GLU A 406 -16.14 8.60 -30.01
C GLU A 406 -15.49 9.90 -29.52
N CYS A 407 -14.30 9.81 -28.94
CA CYS A 407 -13.46 10.96 -28.64
C CYS A 407 -12.38 11.12 -29.71
N THR A 408 -12.31 12.30 -30.32
CA THR A 408 -11.37 12.57 -31.43
C THR A 408 -10.47 13.78 -31.18
N ASP A 409 -10.55 14.35 -29.97
CA ASP A 409 -9.94 15.62 -29.59
C ASP A 409 -9.14 15.53 -28.29
N VAL A 410 -8.63 14.36 -27.91
CA VAL A 410 -7.58 14.25 -26.87
C VAL A 410 -6.27 14.83 -27.44
N PRO A 411 -5.68 15.86 -26.81
CA PRO A 411 -4.40 16.42 -27.25
C PRO A 411 -3.27 15.39 -27.18
N ALA A 412 -2.29 15.49 -28.06
CA ALA A 412 -1.12 14.62 -28.03
C ALA A 412 -0.24 14.91 -26.80
N SER A 413 0.38 13.86 -26.25
CA SER A 413 1.36 14.01 -25.19
C SER A 413 2.55 14.87 -25.62
N THR A 414 3.07 15.66 -24.69
CA THR A 414 4.21 16.54 -24.90
C THR A 414 5.43 15.98 -24.18
N PRO A 415 6.46 15.51 -24.89
CA PRO A 415 7.71 15.13 -24.26
C PRO A 415 8.54 16.36 -23.90
N ILE A 416 9.23 16.28 -22.77
CA ILE A 416 10.13 17.30 -22.23
C ILE A 416 11.50 16.65 -22.09
N HIS A 417 12.48 17.22 -22.78
CA HIS A 417 13.88 16.76 -22.76
C HIS A 417 14.87 17.83 -22.31
N GLU A 418 14.47 19.10 -22.31
CA GLU A 418 15.33 20.24 -21.96
C GLU A 418 14.82 20.92 -20.69
N TRP A 419 15.75 21.21 -19.79
CA TRP A 419 15.48 21.78 -18.47
C TRP A 419 16.46 22.88 -18.12
N ASP A 420 15.97 23.91 -17.45
CA ASP A 420 16.82 24.79 -16.65
C ASP A 420 17.13 24.09 -15.32
N LEU A 421 18.40 23.72 -15.10
CA LEU A 421 18.81 22.96 -13.93
C LEU A 421 19.75 23.79 -13.06
N GLN A 422 19.39 23.93 -11.78
CA GLN A 422 20.28 24.37 -10.72
C GLN A 422 20.64 23.19 -9.80
N VAL A 423 21.93 22.92 -9.58
CA VAL A 423 22.41 21.88 -8.64
C VAL A 423 23.10 22.51 -7.43
N GLU A 424 22.55 22.26 -6.24
CA GLU A 424 23.17 22.52 -4.94
C GLU A 424 23.91 21.26 -4.48
N SER A 425 25.23 21.31 -4.34
CA SER A 425 26.08 20.21 -3.87
C SER A 425 26.32 20.28 -2.37
N TRP A 426 26.24 19.13 -1.69
CA TRP A 426 26.43 18.98 -0.25
C TRP A 426 27.75 18.28 0.04
N THR A 427 28.64 18.94 0.79
CA THR A 427 29.99 18.42 1.11
C THR A 427 30.39 18.73 2.56
N SER A 428 31.55 18.25 3.00
CA SER A 428 32.11 18.59 4.31
C SER A 428 32.41 20.09 4.42
N GLY A 429 31.82 20.77 5.41
CA GLY A 429 31.92 22.22 5.57
C GLY A 429 32.91 22.71 6.62
N ASP A 430 33.27 21.88 7.61
CA ASP A 430 34.36 22.16 8.56
C ASP A 430 35.20 20.89 8.80
N PRO A 431 36.51 20.89 8.47
CA PRO A 431 37.40 19.77 8.75
C PRO A 431 37.50 19.36 10.23
N ASN A 432 37.10 20.22 11.17
CA ASN A 432 37.14 19.96 12.61
C ASN A 432 35.76 19.62 13.20
N ASP A 433 34.69 19.74 12.42
CA ASP A 433 33.34 19.40 12.84
C ASP A 433 32.66 18.55 11.76
N ALA A 434 32.66 17.24 11.99
CA ALA A 434 32.03 16.23 11.13
C ALA A 434 30.53 16.49 10.86
N ALA A 435 29.89 17.34 11.65
CA ALA A 435 28.47 17.59 11.55
C ALA A 435 28.12 18.78 10.64
N VAL A 436 29.12 19.55 10.21
CA VAL A 436 28.93 20.75 9.36
C VAL A 436 28.94 20.35 7.89
N THR A 437 27.84 20.64 7.20
CA THR A 437 27.70 20.44 5.74
C THR A 437 27.73 21.79 5.02
N ALA A 438 28.65 21.94 4.07
CA ALA A 438 28.64 23.04 3.11
C ALA A 438 27.64 22.73 1.99
N LYS A 439 26.94 23.77 1.52
CA LYS A 439 25.92 23.68 0.48
C LYS A 439 26.17 24.79 -0.55
N ASP A 440 26.62 24.40 -1.73
CA ASP A 440 27.07 25.35 -2.76
C ASP A 440 26.36 25.07 -4.08
N ILE A 441 25.93 26.12 -4.79
CA ILE A 441 25.43 25.99 -6.16
C ILE A 441 26.63 25.79 -7.08
N ILE A 442 26.73 24.59 -7.68
CA ILE A 442 27.86 24.21 -8.55
C ILE A 442 27.50 24.24 -10.03
N TYR A 443 26.20 24.22 -10.35
CA TYR A 443 25.69 24.23 -11.71
C TYR A 443 24.39 25.02 -11.78
N HIS A 444 24.24 25.80 -12.84
CA HIS A 444 23.04 26.56 -13.19
C HIS A 444 23.09 26.86 -14.68
N ASP A 445 22.52 25.98 -15.49
CA ASP A 445 22.42 26.14 -16.94
C ASP A 445 21.33 25.22 -17.51
N GLN A 446 21.10 25.34 -18.81
CA GLN A 446 20.27 24.41 -19.57
C GLN A 446 20.95 23.04 -19.68
N THR A 447 20.16 21.99 -19.50
CA THR A 447 20.62 20.60 -19.61
C THR A 447 19.58 19.73 -20.30
N GLU A 448 20.06 18.64 -20.90
CA GLU A 448 19.20 17.53 -21.31
C GLU A 448 18.77 16.72 -20.07
N ALA A 449 17.71 15.94 -20.21
CA ALA A 449 17.25 15.00 -19.19
C ALA A 449 18.19 13.77 -19.10
N VAL A 450 19.39 14.01 -18.56
CA VAL A 450 20.43 13.01 -18.32
C VAL A 450 20.81 12.95 -16.84
N ALA A 451 21.44 11.85 -16.45
CA ALA A 451 21.90 11.70 -15.09
C ALA A 451 22.98 12.74 -14.74
N TRP A 452 23.05 13.16 -13.47
CA TRP A 452 24.04 14.13 -13.00
C TRP A 452 25.49 13.71 -13.27
N SER A 453 25.75 12.39 -13.29
CA SER A 453 27.08 11.84 -13.60
C SER A 453 27.54 12.14 -15.03
N GLU A 454 26.60 12.35 -15.95
CA GLU A 454 26.84 12.64 -17.36
C GLU A 454 27.00 14.15 -17.64
N ILE A 455 26.61 15.01 -16.71
CA ILE A 455 26.81 16.46 -16.79
C ILE A 455 28.24 16.77 -16.30
N PRO A 456 29.19 17.17 -17.18
CA PRO A 456 30.61 17.27 -16.84
C PRO A 456 30.92 18.22 -15.66
N GLU A 457 30.16 19.29 -15.52
CA GLU A 457 30.29 20.29 -14.47
C GLU A 457 29.72 19.83 -13.12
N VAL A 458 28.80 18.85 -13.12
CA VAL A 458 28.23 18.25 -11.91
C VAL A 458 29.09 17.04 -11.53
N GLY A 459 29.08 16.00 -12.36
CA GLY A 459 29.90 14.81 -12.18
C GLY A 459 29.34 13.80 -11.17
N LYS A 460 29.90 12.58 -11.24
CA LYS A 460 29.38 11.38 -10.57
C LYS A 460 29.46 11.38 -9.04
N ASP A 461 30.31 12.20 -8.45
CA ASP A 461 30.58 12.21 -7.00
C ASP A 461 29.70 13.24 -6.25
N VAL A 462 28.73 13.86 -6.93
CA VAL A 462 27.85 14.89 -6.35
C VAL A 462 26.64 14.27 -5.65
N SER A 463 26.29 14.86 -4.50
CA SER A 463 25.03 14.63 -3.80
C SER A 463 24.46 15.97 -3.33
N GLY A 464 23.15 16.13 -3.31
CA GLY A 464 22.50 17.38 -2.95
C GLY A 464 21.10 17.52 -3.55
N ILE A 465 20.77 18.73 -3.99
CA ILE A 465 19.43 19.09 -4.49
C ILE A 465 19.54 19.62 -5.93
N GLY A 466 18.78 19.05 -6.86
CA GLY A 466 18.60 19.57 -8.21
C GLY A 466 17.22 20.21 -8.35
N THR A 467 17.17 21.45 -8.81
CA THR A 467 15.92 22.14 -9.15
C THR A 467 15.83 22.27 -10.66
N TYR A 468 14.90 21.55 -11.26
CA TYR A 468 14.62 21.52 -12.69
C TYR A 468 13.42 22.43 -12.97
N THR A 469 13.53 23.34 -13.94
CA THR A 469 12.42 24.20 -14.36
C THR A 469 12.25 24.17 -15.87
N THR A 470 11.00 24.11 -16.33
CA THR A 470 10.64 24.19 -17.74
C THR A 470 9.24 24.79 -17.89
N THR A 471 8.78 24.97 -19.12
CA THR A 471 7.43 25.45 -19.42
C THR A 471 6.77 24.61 -20.51
N PHE A 472 5.46 24.41 -20.40
CA PHE A 472 4.65 23.77 -21.43
C PHE A 472 3.32 24.52 -21.60
N THR A 473 2.62 24.35 -22.72
CA THR A 473 1.37 25.06 -22.99
C THR A 473 0.18 24.10 -22.94
N MET A 474 -0.87 24.48 -22.22
CA MET A 474 -2.16 23.79 -22.21
C MET A 474 -3.28 24.69 -22.73
N LYS A 475 -4.31 24.09 -23.32
CA LYS A 475 -5.48 24.78 -23.85
C LYS A 475 -6.76 24.07 -23.44
N ASN A 476 -7.83 24.83 -23.26
CA ASN A 476 -9.15 24.36 -22.84
C ASN A 476 -9.06 23.56 -21.52
N VAL A 477 -8.34 24.08 -20.53
CA VAL A 477 -8.11 23.38 -19.24
C VAL A 477 -9.40 23.09 -18.46
N GLU A 478 -10.53 23.69 -18.84
CA GLU A 478 -11.86 23.33 -18.33
C GLU A 478 -12.39 21.98 -18.86
N ARG A 479 -11.78 21.43 -19.92
CA ARG A 479 -12.14 20.16 -20.55
C ARG A 479 -11.05 19.10 -20.43
N TYR A 480 -9.83 19.49 -20.09
CA TYR A 480 -8.66 18.61 -20.08
C TYR A 480 -7.85 18.75 -18.80
N GLY A 481 -7.48 17.60 -18.24
CA GLY A 481 -6.38 17.49 -17.28
C GLY A 481 -5.12 16.95 -17.96
N ALA A 482 -4.09 16.64 -17.20
CA ALA A 482 -2.92 15.95 -17.71
C ALA A 482 -2.19 15.19 -16.59
N THR A 483 -1.66 14.02 -16.93
CA THR A 483 -0.74 13.28 -16.07
C THR A 483 0.70 13.66 -16.43
N LEU A 484 1.53 13.92 -15.42
CA LEU A 484 2.98 14.04 -15.55
C LEU A 484 3.62 12.70 -15.17
N SER A 485 4.44 12.14 -16.05
CA SER A 485 5.20 10.92 -15.78
C SER A 485 6.68 11.09 -16.16
N PHE A 486 7.55 10.38 -15.45
CA PHE A 486 8.99 10.35 -15.68
C PHE A 486 9.44 8.96 -16.11
N GLU A 487 10.21 8.85 -17.20
CA GLU A 487 10.87 7.60 -17.59
C GLU A 487 11.79 7.09 -16.46
N ALA A 488 12.62 7.98 -15.93
CA ALA A 488 13.36 7.77 -14.70
C ALA A 488 13.61 9.10 -13.98
N ILE A 489 13.53 9.05 -12.66
CA ILE A 489 13.86 10.17 -11.77
C ILE A 489 14.41 9.60 -10.48
N GLY A 490 15.49 10.18 -9.96
CA GLY A 490 16.12 9.68 -8.73
C GLY A 490 16.84 10.77 -7.91
N GLU A 491 16.84 10.72 -6.59
CA GLU A 491 16.27 9.62 -5.78
C GLU A 491 14.85 9.89 -5.28
N THR A 492 14.55 11.14 -4.92
CA THR A 492 13.20 11.55 -4.49
C THR A 492 12.84 12.85 -5.16
N PHE A 493 11.55 13.08 -5.40
CA PHE A 493 11.12 14.28 -6.11
C PHE A 493 9.83 14.91 -5.57
N GLN A 494 9.79 16.23 -5.71
CA GLN A 494 8.62 17.06 -5.48
C GLN A 494 8.28 17.84 -6.74
N VAL A 495 6.99 18.03 -6.99
CA VAL A 495 6.50 18.75 -8.16
C VAL A 495 5.79 20.03 -7.73
N TYR A 496 6.10 21.10 -8.45
CA TYR A 496 5.45 22.40 -8.34
C TYR A 496 4.94 22.78 -9.72
N LEU A 497 3.69 23.25 -9.78
CA LEU A 497 3.08 23.74 -10.99
C LEU A 497 2.66 25.20 -10.78
N ASN A 498 3.11 26.10 -11.65
CA ASN A 498 2.82 27.53 -11.56
C ASN A 498 3.23 28.17 -10.21
N GLY A 499 4.24 27.60 -9.53
CA GLY A 499 4.71 28.05 -8.23
C GLY A 499 3.93 27.47 -7.03
N GLU A 500 2.88 26.69 -7.28
CA GLU A 500 2.15 25.94 -6.26
C GLU A 500 2.74 24.54 -6.10
N LYS A 501 2.98 24.13 -4.86
CA LYS A 501 3.44 22.76 -4.55
C LYS A 501 2.27 21.80 -4.69
N LEU A 502 2.43 20.75 -5.49
CA LEU A 502 1.42 19.71 -5.63
C LEU A 502 1.42 18.77 -4.41
N PRO A 503 0.36 17.97 -4.22
CA PRO A 503 0.37 16.87 -3.26
C PRO A 503 1.55 15.92 -3.48
N ALA A 504 1.87 15.10 -2.46
CA ALA A 504 2.97 14.15 -2.54
C ALA A 504 2.80 13.23 -3.76
N ALA A 505 3.81 13.22 -4.64
CA ALA A 505 3.82 12.34 -5.79
C ALA A 505 4.11 10.89 -5.37
N ASN A 506 3.51 9.92 -6.07
CA ASN A 506 3.83 8.52 -5.87
C ASN A 506 5.24 8.27 -6.40
N GLN A 507 6.17 7.95 -5.49
CA GLN A 507 7.57 7.76 -5.84
C GLN A 507 7.83 6.43 -6.56
N VAL A 508 6.92 5.45 -6.46
CA VAL A 508 7.03 4.15 -7.13
C VAL A 508 6.65 4.27 -8.60
N THR A 509 5.47 4.81 -8.90
CA THR A 509 5.00 5.00 -10.28
C THR A 509 5.71 6.14 -10.99
N LYS A 510 6.22 7.12 -10.23
CA LYS A 510 6.84 8.34 -10.77
C LYS A 510 5.85 9.14 -11.60
N GLU A 511 4.60 9.15 -11.16
CA GLU A 511 3.50 9.85 -11.81
C GLU A 511 2.76 10.79 -10.83
N ILE A 512 2.18 11.84 -11.39
CA ILE A 512 1.29 12.76 -10.67
C ILE A 512 0.26 13.39 -11.61
N ASP A 513 -0.99 13.48 -11.15
CA ASP A 513 -2.04 14.20 -11.86
C ASP A 513 -1.89 15.72 -11.69
N LEU A 514 -1.94 16.46 -12.79
CA LEU A 514 -1.91 17.92 -12.84
C LEU A 514 -3.31 18.53 -12.92
N GLY A 515 -4.36 17.70 -13.01
CA GLY A 515 -5.76 18.09 -13.05
C GLY A 515 -6.12 19.10 -11.95
N GLY A 516 -6.84 20.16 -12.31
CA GLY A 516 -7.22 21.23 -11.37
C GLY A 516 -6.13 22.27 -11.06
N TYR A 517 -4.85 21.99 -11.34
CA TYR A 517 -3.72 22.91 -11.11
C TYR A 517 -3.24 23.61 -12.40
N LEU A 518 -3.66 23.10 -13.57
CA LEU A 518 -3.34 23.68 -14.88
C LEU A 518 -4.03 25.04 -15.08
N LYS A 519 -3.35 25.95 -15.78
CA LYS A 519 -3.95 27.19 -16.29
C LYS A 519 -3.92 27.25 -17.82
N GLU A 520 -4.84 28.01 -18.40
CA GLU A 520 -4.87 28.27 -19.84
C GLU A 520 -3.58 28.97 -20.29
N GLY A 521 -2.94 28.45 -21.34
CA GLY A 521 -1.68 28.96 -21.88
C GLY A 521 -0.44 28.30 -21.26
N GLU A 522 0.61 29.08 -21.07
CA GLU A 522 1.91 28.61 -20.59
C GLU A 522 1.86 28.28 -19.10
N ASN A 523 2.25 27.05 -18.74
CA ASN A 523 2.41 26.55 -17.38
C ASN A 523 3.89 26.38 -17.06
N THR A 524 4.31 26.80 -15.88
CA THR A 524 5.68 26.58 -15.40
C THR A 524 5.72 25.33 -14.54
N LEU A 525 6.54 24.36 -14.94
CA LEU A 525 6.78 23.12 -14.20
C LEU A 525 8.12 23.21 -13.50
N THR A 526 8.13 23.01 -12.19
CA THR A 526 9.37 22.90 -11.40
C THR A 526 9.39 21.55 -10.68
N VAL A 527 10.48 20.81 -10.85
CA VAL A 527 10.70 19.51 -10.19
C VAL A 527 11.94 19.62 -9.32
N VAL A 528 11.79 19.35 -8.02
CA VAL A 528 12.88 19.38 -7.06
C VAL A 528 13.29 17.95 -6.75
N VAL A 529 14.46 17.57 -7.26
CA VAL A 529 15.08 16.27 -7.03
C VAL A 529 16.03 16.35 -5.84
N ALA A 530 15.87 15.47 -4.86
CA ALA A 530 16.81 15.31 -3.76
C ALA A 530 17.51 13.96 -3.86
N SER A 531 18.84 13.98 -3.89
CA SER A 531 19.65 12.76 -3.94
C SER A 531 19.82 12.15 -2.55
N SER A 532 20.35 10.93 -2.53
CA SER A 532 21.01 10.41 -1.33
C SER A 532 22.42 11.01 -1.16
N LEU A 533 23.04 10.90 0.02
CA LEU A 533 24.44 11.31 0.25
C LEU A 533 25.50 10.32 -0.26
N GLN A 534 25.10 9.17 -0.83
CA GLN A 534 26.02 8.07 -1.13
C GLN A 534 27.24 8.52 -1.96
N ASN A 535 27.00 9.34 -3.00
CA ASN A 535 28.05 9.70 -3.96
C ASN A 535 29.08 10.65 -3.33
N ALA A 536 28.64 11.61 -2.51
CA ALA A 536 29.52 12.55 -1.83
C ALA A 536 30.31 11.89 -0.68
N VAL A 537 29.75 10.89 -0.01
CA VAL A 537 30.43 10.16 1.09
C VAL A 537 31.41 9.10 0.55
N GLY A 538 31.14 8.54 -0.62
CA GLY A 538 31.97 7.49 -1.23
C GLY A 538 31.89 6.18 -0.44
N THR A 539 30.74 5.51 -0.49
CA THR A 539 30.53 4.21 0.17
C THR A 539 30.93 3.03 -0.73
N ASN A 540 30.82 1.80 -0.19
CA ASN A 540 31.08 0.57 -0.94
C ASN A 540 29.94 0.34 -1.96
N GLY A 541 30.10 0.86 -3.18
CA GLY A 541 29.16 0.68 -4.28
C GLY A 541 29.51 1.55 -5.48
N ASP A 542 28.89 1.28 -6.62
CA ASP A 542 28.97 2.20 -7.76
C ASP A 542 28.22 3.50 -7.42
N PRO A 543 28.67 4.67 -7.92
CA PRO A 543 27.91 5.90 -7.80
C PRO A 543 26.49 5.72 -8.34
N LYS A 544 25.53 6.31 -7.64
CA LYS A 544 24.13 6.29 -8.07
C LYS A 544 23.86 7.35 -9.10
N GLU A 545 22.89 7.08 -9.97
CA GLU A 545 22.40 8.05 -10.93
C GLU A 545 21.29 8.90 -10.31
N TYR A 546 21.48 10.21 -10.33
CA TYR A 546 20.54 11.20 -9.79
C TYR A 546 20.06 12.14 -10.90
N GLY A 547 18.90 12.74 -10.68
CA GLY A 547 18.28 13.70 -11.60
C GLY A 547 17.08 13.15 -12.34
N ILE A 548 16.61 13.91 -13.33
CA ILE A 548 15.61 13.46 -14.32
C ILE A 548 16.37 12.83 -15.48
N ILE A 549 16.04 11.58 -15.80
CA ILE A 549 16.76 10.76 -16.79
C ILE A 549 15.75 10.28 -17.83
N GLY A 550 16.03 10.54 -19.11
CA GLY A 550 15.16 10.16 -20.21
C GLY A 550 13.95 11.09 -20.35
N THR A 551 12.86 10.55 -20.88
CA THR A 551 11.70 11.36 -21.27
C THR A 551 10.81 11.69 -20.07
N THR A 552 10.58 12.98 -19.84
CA THR A 552 9.44 13.42 -19.04
C THR A 552 8.25 13.67 -19.96
N THR A 553 7.07 13.16 -19.63
CA THR A 553 5.88 13.25 -20.49
C THR A 553 4.75 13.96 -19.78
N ILE A 554 4.17 14.96 -20.44
CA ILE A 554 2.84 15.50 -20.10
C ILE A 554 1.83 14.80 -21.00
N SER A 555 0.92 14.02 -20.42
CA SER A 555 -0.11 13.26 -21.13
C SER A 555 -1.50 13.83 -20.82
N PRO A 556 -2.06 14.68 -21.70
CA PRO A 556 -3.40 15.23 -21.53
C PRO A 556 -4.49 14.15 -21.57
N TYR A 557 -5.49 14.27 -20.72
CA TYR A 557 -6.70 13.48 -20.78
C TYR A 557 -7.92 14.40 -20.82
N LYS A 558 -8.99 13.95 -21.48
CA LYS A 558 -10.25 14.70 -21.56
C LYS A 558 -11.18 14.26 -20.45
N VAL A 559 -11.76 15.24 -19.75
CA VAL A 559 -12.77 15.00 -18.72
C VAL A 559 -14.15 15.09 -19.34
N VAL A 560 -14.95 14.04 -19.19
CA VAL A 560 -16.33 13.99 -19.68
C VAL A 560 -17.28 13.63 -18.55
N ALA A 561 -18.24 14.51 -18.26
CA ALA A 561 -19.26 14.25 -17.25
C ALA A 561 -20.24 13.16 -17.71
N ILE A 562 -20.41 12.14 -16.86
CA ILE A 562 -21.35 11.04 -17.04
C ILE A 562 -22.68 11.45 -16.39
N GLN A 563 -23.44 12.28 -17.09
CA GLN A 563 -24.70 12.83 -16.60
C GLN A 563 -25.88 11.95 -17.01
N PRO A 564 -26.87 11.68 -16.13
CA PRO A 564 -28.15 11.13 -16.56
C PRO A 564 -28.71 11.99 -17.69
N ALA A 565 -29.02 11.38 -18.84
CA ALA A 565 -29.60 12.08 -19.98
C ALA A 565 -30.84 12.86 -19.51
N ILE A 566 -30.70 14.18 -19.33
CA ILE A 566 -31.84 15.06 -19.15
C ILE A 566 -32.46 15.12 -20.54
N SER A 567 -33.45 14.28 -20.79
CA SER A 567 -34.37 14.54 -21.90
C SER A 567 -34.92 15.95 -21.67
N PRO A 568 -34.69 16.92 -22.58
CA PRO A 568 -35.41 18.16 -22.49
C PRO A 568 -36.88 17.80 -22.66
N ASN A 569 -37.68 17.94 -21.59
CA ASN A 569 -39.12 17.99 -21.74
C ASN A 569 -39.40 19.01 -22.85
N PRO A 570 -40.11 18.65 -23.93
CA PRO A 570 -40.52 19.65 -24.90
C PRO A 570 -41.36 20.66 -24.12
N VAL A 571 -40.85 21.89 -24.02
CA VAL A 571 -41.62 23.02 -23.50
C VAL A 571 -42.83 23.14 -24.42
N ASP A 572 -44.00 22.78 -23.92
CA ASP A 572 -45.27 23.07 -24.57
C ASP A 572 -45.38 24.60 -24.69
N PRO A 573 -45.34 25.19 -25.91
CA PRO A 573 -45.37 26.63 -26.10
C PRO A 573 -46.71 27.28 -25.72
N THR A 574 -47.70 26.50 -25.27
CA THR A 574 -49.08 26.99 -25.13
C THR A 574 -49.51 27.37 -23.71
N ASN A 575 -48.63 27.29 -22.71
CA ASN A 575 -49.02 27.56 -21.32
C ASN A 575 -48.19 28.67 -20.63
N PRO A 576 -48.63 29.94 -20.66
CA PRO A 576 -48.01 31.00 -19.88
C PRO A 576 -48.47 30.91 -18.42
N VAL A 577 -47.71 30.20 -17.58
CA VAL A 577 -47.96 30.20 -16.13
C VAL A 577 -47.40 31.49 -15.53
N ASN A 578 -48.30 32.42 -15.26
CA ASN A 578 -48.06 33.63 -14.48
C ASN A 578 -48.08 33.26 -12.98
N PRO A 579 -47.02 33.51 -12.20
CA PRO A 579 -46.99 33.11 -10.80
C PRO A 579 -47.88 34.05 -9.96
N SER A 580 -48.94 33.48 -9.38
CA SER A 580 -49.71 34.14 -8.34
C SER A 580 -49.10 33.80 -6.99
N ILE A 581 -48.71 34.85 -6.26
CA ILE A 581 -48.19 34.83 -4.89
C ILE A 581 -49.37 34.68 -3.92
N PRO A 582 -49.31 33.75 -2.95
CA PRO A 582 -49.96 33.94 -1.66
C PRO A 582 -48.92 34.17 -0.55
N GLN A 583 -49.21 35.20 0.24
CA GLN A 583 -48.44 35.68 1.38
C GLN A 583 -48.37 34.67 2.55
N THR A 584 -47.17 34.45 3.06
CA THR A 584 -46.84 34.19 4.48
C THR A 584 -45.51 34.94 4.69
N GLY A 585 -45.41 35.93 5.58
CA GLY A 585 -45.55 35.84 7.03
C GLY A 585 -44.15 35.99 7.63
N ASP A 586 -43.79 37.22 8.01
CA ASP A 586 -42.50 37.64 8.58
C ASP A 586 -42.00 36.77 9.74
N THR A 587 -40.68 36.53 9.80
CA THR A 587 -39.84 37.04 10.91
C THR A 587 -38.34 36.80 10.62
N ASN A 588 -37.59 37.91 10.62
CA ASN A 588 -36.12 37.97 10.66
C ASN A 588 -35.56 37.35 11.95
N VAL A 589 -34.42 36.67 11.89
CA VAL A 589 -33.26 36.97 12.75
C VAL A 589 -31.96 36.61 12.01
N LEU A 590 -31.12 37.63 11.85
CA LEU A 590 -29.73 37.62 11.40
C LEU A 590 -28.82 37.32 12.61
N PHE A 591 -27.84 36.43 12.49
CA PHE A 591 -26.66 36.45 13.37
C PHE A 591 -25.39 36.22 12.55
N GLY A 592 -24.59 37.29 12.44
CA GLY A 592 -23.21 37.23 11.98
C GLY A 592 -22.29 36.75 13.11
N ILE A 593 -21.21 36.07 12.73
CA ILE A 593 -20.13 35.68 13.64
C ILE A 593 -18.89 36.50 13.28
N VAL A 594 -18.40 37.22 14.30
CA VAL A 594 -17.19 38.05 14.30
C VAL A 594 -16.02 37.18 14.75
N PHE A 595 -14.90 37.26 14.02
CA PHE A 595 -13.60 36.76 14.43
C PHE A 595 -13.03 37.57 15.61
N ALA A 596 -12.57 36.90 16.65
CA ALA A 596 -11.66 37.46 17.64
C ALA A 596 -10.67 36.39 18.11
N GLY A 597 -9.40 36.54 17.73
CA GLY A 597 -8.30 35.78 18.30
C GLY A 597 -7.86 36.39 19.63
N ILE A 598 -7.43 35.54 20.58
CA ILE A 598 -6.56 35.87 21.71
C ILE A 598 -5.72 34.63 22.03
N ALA A 599 -4.42 34.85 22.20
CA ALA A 599 -3.43 33.91 22.70
C ALA A 599 -3.62 33.60 24.19
N GLY A 600 -3.23 32.39 24.63
CA GLY A 600 -3.16 32.07 26.06
C GLY A 600 -2.86 30.60 26.35
N THR A 601 -1.61 30.33 26.70
CA THR A 601 -1.07 29.14 27.38
C THR A 601 -2.00 28.60 28.46
N THR A 602 -2.17 27.27 28.62
CA THR A 602 -2.28 26.54 29.91
C THR A 602 -2.36 25.00 29.74
N ILE A 603 -1.29 24.33 30.17
CA ILE A 603 -1.21 23.18 31.11
C ILE A 603 -2.04 21.90 30.88
N LEU A 604 -1.27 20.83 30.68
CA LEU A 604 -1.45 19.41 31.07
C LEU A 604 -2.56 19.10 32.10
N THR A 605 -3.45 18.16 31.80
CA THR A 605 -4.13 17.38 32.86
C THR A 605 -4.36 15.94 32.39
N VAL A 606 -3.72 15.01 33.11
CA VAL A 606 -3.86 13.56 32.98
C VAL A 606 -5.14 13.11 33.71
N PHE A 607 -6.00 12.33 33.06
CA PHE A 607 -7.01 11.54 33.77
C PHE A 607 -6.80 10.04 33.53
N LYS A 608 -6.43 9.37 34.62
CA LYS A 608 -6.35 7.92 34.78
C LYS A 608 -7.70 7.45 35.33
N LYS A 609 -8.32 6.43 34.74
CA LYS A 609 -9.40 5.68 35.40
C LYS A 609 -9.10 4.19 35.40
N ARG A 610 -8.73 3.70 36.60
CA ARG A 610 -9.04 2.34 37.10
C ARG A 610 -10.57 2.30 37.30
N LYS A 611 -11.31 1.24 37.06
CA LYS A 611 -11.09 -0.20 37.23
C LYS A 611 -11.78 -0.94 36.10
#